data_AF-A0A923EYC4-F1
#
_entry.id   AF-A0A923EYC4-F1
#
_cell.length_a   1.000
_cell.length_b   1.000
_cell.length_c   1.000
_cell.angle_alpha   90.00
_cell.angle_beta   90.00
_cell.angle_gamma   90.00
#
_symmetry.space_group_name_H-M   'P 1'
#
loop_
_entity.id
_entity.type
_entity.pdbx_description
1 polymer ?
#
loop_
_entity_poly.entity_id
_entity_poly.type
_entity_poly.pdbx_seq_one_letter_code
_entity_poly.pdbx_strand_id
1 'polypeptide(L)'
;MTSVGLDQPAAAMPPWPLLWLVTYAVALPATISGWVASFNLFDGAGLSGESPSSWLLLAYAVLSLVPDLLLLAGVLGVLLPGLRGRYVERRFRLTPPDRGVLYEIETFMREHGAAVEVRANLTRSGRLVRVYPAGLRRARVAVFAPFVKQWRADRAGAEAVLLHEIAHLRTGDHLLLGIGSPFVALLNVWLPLLLLGGVLPWVVFALSDEPTAWVLAGQLPLLVTELPRQLLLPVAALWAAELAADRHTARLGRSDDLIRVLQHGVSTRTGRYQRMLLGMSHPPPGMRRAVLLGGRWGDVALLAGWPLSLILLLVVILVGAVPAWLLIGQAPTLLEQAMTNSGGFLRDSARLWVPAIVLLALWPVLGRAWTAWWSGATTAGVGIPTRLYLAVAATVLVLFGSLVTVTA
;
A
#
# COMPACT_ATOMS: atom_id res chain seq x y z
N MET A 1 29.81 -24.93 -10.32
CA MET A 1 28.80 -24.03 -9.73
C MET A 1 28.78 -24.31 -8.24
N THR A 2 29.43 -23.46 -7.46
CA THR A 2 29.31 -23.46 -6.00
C THR A 2 27.84 -23.22 -5.66
N SER A 3 27.25 -24.08 -4.83
CA SER A 3 25.91 -23.86 -4.29
C SER A 3 25.93 -22.53 -3.52
N VAL A 4 25.53 -21.45 -4.18
CA VAL A 4 25.29 -20.16 -3.53
C VAL A 4 24.29 -20.47 -2.42
N GLY A 5 24.75 -20.38 -1.18
CA GLY A 5 23.99 -20.83 -0.02
C GLY A 5 22.59 -20.25 -0.03
N LEU A 6 21.59 -21.14 -0.19
CA LEU A 6 20.16 -20.83 -0.15
C LEU A 6 19.70 -20.35 1.25
N ASP A 7 20.64 -20.26 2.20
CA ASP A 7 20.44 -19.96 3.61
C ASP A 7 20.66 -18.48 3.96
N GLN A 8 20.65 -17.55 3.00
CA GLN A 8 20.54 -16.14 3.34
C GLN A 8 19.06 -15.77 3.55
N PRO A 9 18.55 -15.73 4.80
CA PRO A 9 17.27 -15.11 5.05
C PRO A 9 17.36 -13.66 4.56
N ALA A 10 16.36 -13.27 3.79
CA ALA A 10 16.00 -11.87 3.78
C ALA A 10 15.87 -11.46 5.25
N ALA A 11 16.50 -10.35 5.68
CA ALA A 11 15.95 -9.65 6.82
C ALA A 11 14.53 -9.31 6.41
N ALA A 12 13.57 -10.15 6.82
CA ALA A 12 12.17 -10.01 6.50
C ALA A 12 11.80 -8.62 6.96
N MET A 13 11.19 -7.79 6.12
CA MET A 13 10.68 -6.51 6.59
C MET A 13 9.42 -6.75 7.40
N PRO A 14 9.10 -5.90 8.38
CA PRO A 14 7.80 -5.96 9.05
C PRO A 14 6.68 -5.91 8.01
N PRO A 15 5.58 -6.66 8.20
CA PRO A 15 4.47 -6.72 7.26
C PRO A 15 3.61 -5.47 7.41
N TRP A 16 4.13 -4.32 6.99
CA TRP A 16 3.46 -3.02 7.08
C TRP A 16 2.04 -3.04 6.49
N PRO A 17 1.78 -3.72 5.35
CA PRO A 17 0.41 -3.83 4.83
C PRO A 17 -0.55 -4.50 5.80
N LEU A 18 -0.08 -5.51 6.55
CA LEU A 18 -0.90 -6.20 7.53
C LEU A 18 -1.11 -5.35 8.77
N LEU A 19 -0.06 -4.68 9.26
CA LEU A 19 -0.17 -3.77 10.40
C LEU A 19 -1.22 -2.69 10.10
N TRP A 20 -1.12 -2.04 8.93
CA TRP A 20 -2.09 -1.05 8.47
C TRP A 20 -3.52 -1.63 8.39
N LEU A 21 -3.68 -2.85 7.86
CA LEU A 21 -5.00 -3.48 7.75
C LEU A 21 -5.61 -3.76 9.14
N VAL A 22 -4.80 -4.24 10.08
CA VAL A 22 -5.25 -4.53 11.45
C VAL A 22 -5.63 -3.24 12.18
N THR A 23 -4.81 -2.19 12.08
CA THR A 23 -5.15 -0.91 12.72
C THR A 23 -6.39 -0.27 12.09
N TYR A 24 -6.57 -0.39 10.77
CA TYR A 24 -7.80 0.02 10.09
C TYR A 24 -9.01 -0.77 10.60
N ALA A 25 -8.91 -2.10 10.69
CA ALA A 25 -10.00 -2.95 11.19
C ALA A 25 -10.39 -2.61 12.64
N VAL A 26 -9.41 -2.31 13.50
CA VAL A 26 -9.66 -1.85 14.88
C VAL A 26 -10.31 -0.47 14.92
N ALA A 27 -9.96 0.43 13.99
CA ALA A 27 -10.55 1.77 13.91
C ALA A 27 -11.97 1.77 13.31
N LEU A 28 -12.36 0.72 12.59
CA LEU A 28 -13.61 0.66 11.83
C LEU A 28 -14.87 0.99 12.64
N PRO A 29 -15.07 0.52 13.89
CA PRO A 29 -16.27 0.88 14.66
C PRO A 29 -16.39 2.38 14.94
N ALA A 30 -15.26 3.04 15.21
CA ALA A 30 -15.24 4.49 15.42
C ALA A 30 -15.52 5.22 14.11
N THR A 31 -14.99 4.73 12.98
CA THR A 31 -15.29 5.27 11.65
C THR A 31 -16.78 5.16 11.32
N ILE A 32 -17.40 4.00 11.54
CA ILE A 32 -18.84 3.78 11.35
C ILE A 32 -19.65 4.71 12.25
N SER A 33 -19.28 4.85 13.53
CA SER A 33 -19.96 5.76 14.47
C SER A 33 -19.88 7.22 14.00
N GLY A 34 -18.72 7.61 13.46
CA GLY A 34 -18.53 8.92 12.83
C GLY A 34 -19.49 9.14 11.66
N TRP A 35 -19.66 8.15 10.78
CA TRP A 35 -20.61 8.26 9.67
C TRP A 35 -22.05 8.37 10.16
N VAL A 36 -22.46 7.53 11.11
CA VAL A 36 -23.80 7.59 11.69
C VAL A 36 -24.06 8.98 12.30
N ALA A 37 -23.08 9.53 13.01
CA ALA A 37 -23.18 10.88 13.56
C ALA A 37 -23.29 11.94 12.45
N SER A 38 -22.50 11.83 11.37
CA SER A 38 -22.61 12.74 10.22
C SER A 38 -23.99 12.68 9.56
N PHE A 39 -24.53 11.48 9.33
CA PHE A 39 -25.88 11.33 8.76
C PHE A 39 -26.99 11.84 9.68
N ASN A 40 -26.91 11.56 10.97
CA ASN A 40 -27.88 12.08 11.94
C ASN A 40 -27.84 13.60 12.03
N LEU A 41 -26.66 14.21 11.85
CA LEU A 41 -26.53 15.66 11.80
C LEU A 41 -27.18 16.24 10.54
N PHE A 42 -27.08 15.55 9.39
CA PHE A 42 -27.81 15.94 8.17
C PHE A 42 -29.33 15.86 8.35
N ASP A 43 -29.82 14.76 8.92
CA ASP A 43 -31.26 14.53 9.14
C ASP A 43 -31.83 15.52 10.17
N GLY A 44 -31.14 15.71 11.30
CA GLY A 44 -31.57 16.59 12.38
C GLY A 44 -31.46 18.08 12.08
N ALA A 45 -30.60 18.50 11.14
CA ALA A 45 -30.46 19.90 10.75
C ALA A 45 -31.52 20.37 9.74
N GLY A 46 -32.46 19.51 9.32
CA GLY A 46 -33.43 19.86 8.29
C GLY A 46 -32.79 20.14 6.92
N LEU A 47 -31.56 19.69 6.71
CA LEU A 47 -30.83 19.82 5.44
C LEU A 47 -31.30 18.79 4.40
N SER A 48 -32.54 18.31 4.53
CA SER A 48 -33.13 17.30 3.66
C SER A 48 -33.52 17.89 2.31
N GLY A 49 -32.53 18.15 1.46
CA GLY A 49 -32.70 18.29 0.01
C GLY A 49 -33.38 19.57 -0.50
N GLU A 50 -33.63 20.56 0.35
CA GLU A 50 -34.30 21.81 -0.05
C GLU A 50 -33.37 22.82 -0.75
N SER A 51 -32.05 22.69 -0.59
CA SER A 51 -31.06 23.58 -1.23
C SER A 51 -29.99 22.81 -2.02
N PRO A 52 -29.40 23.40 -3.08
CA PRO A 52 -28.27 22.82 -3.80
C PRO A 52 -27.06 22.54 -2.90
N SER A 53 -26.79 23.41 -1.92
CA SER A 53 -25.72 23.23 -0.93
C SER A 53 -25.93 21.99 -0.06
N SER A 54 -27.18 21.69 0.32
CA SER A 54 -27.52 20.50 1.10
C SER A 54 -27.27 19.21 0.29
N TRP A 55 -27.64 19.20 -0.99
CA TRP A 55 -27.36 18.08 -1.89
C TRP A 55 -25.86 17.84 -2.10
N LEU A 56 -25.06 18.91 -2.21
CA LEU A 56 -23.61 18.79 -2.36
C LEU A 56 -22.93 18.25 -1.10
N LEU A 57 -23.39 18.70 0.07
CA LEU A 57 -22.91 18.19 1.35
C LEU A 57 -23.30 16.72 1.55
N LEU A 58 -24.52 16.33 1.18
CA LEU A 58 -24.95 14.92 1.20
C LEU A 58 -24.12 14.08 0.21
N ALA A 59 -23.92 14.57 -1.02
CA ALA A 59 -23.10 13.89 -2.01
C ALA A 59 -21.66 13.70 -1.51
N TYR A 60 -21.07 14.73 -0.89
CA TYR A 60 -19.75 14.64 -0.26
C TYR A 60 -19.74 13.61 0.87
N ALA A 61 -20.73 13.64 1.76
CA ALA A 61 -20.85 12.69 2.86
C ALA A 61 -20.97 11.25 2.37
N VAL A 62 -21.69 11.00 1.28
CA VAL A 62 -21.77 9.66 0.66
C VAL A 62 -20.45 9.27 0.01
N LEU A 63 -19.81 10.19 -0.72
CA LEU A 63 -18.55 9.93 -1.40
C LEU A 63 -17.38 9.69 -0.44
N SER A 64 -17.41 10.31 0.74
CA SER A 64 -16.41 10.09 1.78
C SER A 64 -16.48 8.69 2.40
N LEU A 65 -17.61 7.98 2.26
CA LEU A 65 -17.76 6.57 2.67
C LEU A 65 -17.15 5.57 1.69
N VAL A 66 -17.16 5.91 0.40
CA VAL A 66 -16.72 5.00 -0.66
C VAL A 66 -15.31 4.43 -0.40
N PRO A 67 -14.29 5.22 0.00
CA PRO A 67 -12.99 4.67 0.39
C PRO A 67 -13.09 3.60 1.46
N ASP A 68 -13.83 3.88 2.53
CA ASP A 68 -13.91 2.98 3.67
C ASP A 68 -14.70 1.70 3.36
N LEU A 69 -15.74 1.80 2.55
CA LEU A 69 -16.47 0.64 2.01
C LEU A 69 -15.56 -0.22 1.13
N LEU A 70 -14.71 0.40 0.32
CA LEU A 70 -13.76 -0.29 -0.53
C LEU A 70 -12.60 -0.89 0.27
N LEU A 71 -12.14 -0.23 1.33
CA LEU A 71 -11.18 -0.78 2.28
C LEU A 71 -11.77 -1.95 3.06
N LEU A 72 -13.05 -1.86 3.47
CA LEU A 72 -13.78 -2.97 4.08
C LEU A 72 -13.92 -4.15 3.12
N ALA A 73 -14.29 -3.91 1.86
CA ALA A 73 -14.25 -4.93 0.81
C ALA A 73 -12.84 -5.51 0.66
N GLY A 74 -11.81 -4.71 0.90
CA GLY A 74 -10.43 -5.15 0.94
C GLY A 74 -10.10 -6.08 2.10
N VAL A 75 -10.51 -5.74 3.32
CA VAL A 75 -10.43 -6.61 4.50
C VAL A 75 -11.13 -7.94 4.21
N LEU A 76 -12.36 -7.90 3.68
CA LEU A 76 -13.10 -9.12 3.33
C LEU A 76 -12.39 -9.95 2.26
N GLY A 77 -11.77 -9.30 1.27
CA GLY A 77 -10.96 -9.97 0.25
C GLY A 77 -9.74 -10.70 0.80
N VAL A 78 -9.14 -10.20 1.89
CA VAL A 78 -8.04 -10.83 2.62
C VAL A 78 -8.52 -12.01 3.45
N LEU A 79 -9.70 -11.90 4.07
CA LEU A 79 -10.33 -12.98 4.85
C LEU A 79 -10.85 -14.12 3.96
N LEU A 80 -11.11 -13.84 2.67
CA LEU A 80 -11.66 -14.80 1.70
C LEU A 80 -10.69 -15.07 0.53
N PRO A 81 -9.44 -15.50 0.79
CA PRO A 81 -8.40 -15.60 -0.24
C PRO A 81 -8.75 -16.62 -1.34
N GLY A 82 -9.50 -17.68 -1.01
CA GLY A 82 -9.92 -18.69 -1.98
C GLY A 82 -10.99 -18.19 -2.96
N LEU A 83 -11.84 -17.23 -2.57
CA LEU A 83 -12.77 -16.58 -3.50
C LEU A 83 -12.02 -15.63 -4.42
N ARG A 84 -11.10 -14.84 -3.85
CA ARG A 84 -10.22 -13.95 -4.62
C ARG A 84 -9.37 -14.72 -5.63
N GLY A 85 -8.78 -15.85 -5.24
CA GLY A 85 -8.01 -16.72 -6.13
C GLY A 85 -8.83 -17.24 -7.31
N ARG A 86 -10.04 -17.75 -7.05
CA ARG A 86 -10.97 -18.19 -8.10
C ARG A 86 -11.39 -17.05 -9.02
N TYR A 87 -11.63 -15.86 -8.48
CA TYR A 87 -11.91 -14.67 -9.28
C TYR A 87 -10.74 -14.35 -10.21
N VAL A 88 -9.51 -14.33 -9.70
CA VAL A 88 -8.30 -14.09 -10.51
C VAL A 88 -8.15 -15.13 -11.62
N GLU A 89 -8.29 -16.42 -11.30
CA GLU A 89 -8.18 -17.49 -12.29
C GLU A 89 -9.22 -17.37 -13.40
N ARG A 90 -10.48 -17.09 -13.07
CA ARG A 90 -11.54 -16.85 -14.05
C ARG A 90 -11.29 -15.58 -14.87
N ARG A 91 -10.97 -14.47 -14.20
CA ARG A 91 -10.77 -13.15 -14.82
C ARG A 91 -9.62 -13.14 -15.82
N PHE A 92 -8.58 -13.91 -15.53
CA PHE A 92 -7.37 -14.02 -16.35
C PHE A 92 -7.28 -15.34 -17.12
N ARG A 93 -8.30 -16.21 -17.06
CA ARG A 93 -8.33 -17.53 -17.72
C ARG A 93 -7.05 -18.32 -17.49
N LEU A 94 -6.61 -18.39 -16.23
CA LEU A 94 -5.37 -19.07 -15.87
C LEU A 94 -5.60 -20.58 -15.85
N THR A 95 -4.76 -21.33 -16.56
CA THR A 95 -4.82 -22.79 -16.63
C THR A 95 -3.63 -23.42 -15.91
N PRO A 96 -3.71 -24.70 -15.51
CA PRO A 96 -2.51 -25.46 -15.12
C PRO A 96 -1.42 -25.38 -16.19
N PRO A 97 -0.15 -25.56 -15.81
CA PRO A 97 0.94 -25.54 -16.76
C PRO A 97 0.88 -26.81 -17.63
N ASP A 98 0.99 -26.62 -18.94
CA ASP A 98 1.42 -27.70 -19.83
C ASP A 98 2.97 -27.77 -19.77
N ARG A 99 3.55 -28.95 -19.97
CA ARG A 99 4.99 -29.23 -19.76
C ARG A 99 5.90 -28.20 -20.47
N GLY A 100 7.15 -28.07 -20.03
CA GLY A 100 8.16 -27.20 -20.67
C GLY A 100 8.57 -26.00 -19.81
N VAL A 101 8.59 -24.77 -20.36
CA VAL A 101 9.09 -23.56 -19.66
C VAL A 101 8.42 -23.35 -18.30
N LEU A 102 7.11 -23.59 -18.22
CA LEU A 102 6.36 -23.39 -16.98
C LEU A 102 6.82 -24.35 -15.89
N TYR A 103 7.23 -25.57 -16.25
CA TYR A 103 7.83 -26.54 -15.33
C TYR A 103 9.23 -26.10 -14.87
N GLU A 104 10.05 -25.54 -15.77
CA GLU A 104 11.35 -24.95 -15.39
C GLU A 104 11.16 -23.81 -14.38
N ILE A 105 10.18 -22.92 -14.60
CA ILE A 105 9.84 -21.81 -13.70
C ILE A 105 9.37 -22.35 -12.35
N GLU A 106 8.45 -23.31 -12.36
CA GLU A 106 7.94 -23.93 -11.13
C GLU A 106 9.06 -24.61 -10.34
N THR A 107 9.95 -25.32 -11.03
CA THR A 107 11.12 -25.97 -10.43
C THR A 107 12.03 -24.95 -9.75
N PHE A 108 12.37 -23.86 -10.45
CA PHE A 108 13.17 -22.77 -9.88
C PHE A 108 12.53 -22.18 -8.61
N MET A 109 11.21 -21.98 -8.61
CA MET A 109 10.51 -21.45 -7.42
C MET A 109 10.54 -22.42 -6.24
N ARG A 110 10.36 -23.73 -6.50
CA ARG A 110 10.46 -24.77 -5.46
C ARG A 110 11.87 -24.84 -4.87
N GLU A 111 12.90 -24.78 -5.71
CA GLU A 111 14.31 -24.75 -5.28
C GLU A 111 14.63 -23.57 -4.36
N HIS A 112 13.97 -22.43 -4.58
CA HIS A 112 14.11 -21.24 -3.75
C HIS A 112 13.09 -21.17 -2.59
N GLY A 113 12.50 -22.31 -2.21
CA GLY A 113 11.69 -22.46 -1.00
C GLY A 113 10.26 -21.92 -1.11
N ALA A 114 9.72 -21.82 -2.33
CA ALA A 114 8.32 -21.47 -2.57
C ALA A 114 7.56 -22.71 -3.07
N ALA A 115 6.83 -23.38 -2.18
CA ALA A 115 5.89 -24.45 -2.53
C ALA A 115 4.62 -23.84 -3.14
N VAL A 116 4.69 -23.44 -4.42
CA VAL A 116 3.59 -22.78 -5.14
C VAL A 116 3.26 -23.48 -6.44
N GLU A 117 1.97 -23.49 -6.78
CA GLU A 117 1.51 -23.91 -8.10
C GLU A 117 1.64 -22.75 -9.09
N VAL A 118 2.22 -23.02 -10.26
CA VAL A 118 2.22 -22.09 -11.39
C VAL A 118 0.94 -22.26 -12.18
N ARG A 119 0.28 -21.15 -12.53
CA ARG A 119 -0.84 -21.10 -13.47
C ARG A 119 -0.52 -20.12 -14.59
N ALA A 120 -0.90 -20.42 -15.82
CA ALA A 120 -0.48 -19.62 -16.96
C ALA A 120 -1.64 -19.12 -17.82
N ASN A 121 -1.41 -17.98 -18.46
CA ASN A 121 -2.14 -17.58 -19.66
C ASN A 121 -1.16 -17.00 -20.67
N LEU A 122 -0.88 -17.78 -21.72
CA LEU A 122 0.10 -17.44 -22.75
C LEU A 122 -0.49 -16.60 -23.91
N THR A 123 -1.79 -16.27 -23.86
CA THR A 123 -2.43 -15.40 -24.86
C THR A 123 -2.43 -13.93 -24.46
N ARG A 124 -2.25 -13.63 -23.17
CA ARG A 124 -2.21 -12.25 -22.66
C ARG A 124 -0.79 -11.67 -22.64
N SER A 125 -0.65 -10.45 -23.17
CA SER A 125 0.62 -9.73 -23.32
C SER A 125 0.85 -8.59 -22.31
N GLY A 126 -0.09 -8.32 -21.41
CA GLY A 126 -0.07 -7.11 -20.57
C GLY A 126 0.58 -7.24 -19.18
N ARG A 127 1.10 -8.42 -18.81
CA ARG A 127 1.68 -8.70 -17.48
C ARG A 127 2.85 -9.68 -17.63
N LEU A 128 3.75 -9.72 -16.64
CA LEU A 128 4.89 -10.63 -16.61
C LEU A 128 4.57 -11.88 -15.78
N VAL A 129 4.79 -11.78 -14.48
CA VAL A 129 4.55 -12.81 -13.48
C VAL A 129 4.05 -12.12 -12.23
N ARG A 130 3.10 -12.73 -11.51
CA ARG A 130 2.60 -12.19 -10.24
C ARG A 130 2.09 -13.29 -9.32
N VAL A 131 2.34 -13.14 -8.03
CA VAL A 131 1.71 -13.96 -6.99
C VAL A 131 0.25 -13.54 -6.75
N TYR A 132 -0.58 -14.52 -6.38
CA TYR A 132 -1.96 -14.30 -5.94
C TYR A 132 -2.40 -15.37 -4.93
N PRO A 133 -3.40 -15.08 -4.07
CA PRO A 133 -3.78 -16.00 -3.03
C PRO A 133 -4.68 -17.12 -3.57
N ALA A 134 -4.47 -18.34 -3.09
CA ALA A 134 -5.34 -19.51 -3.32
C ALA A 134 -5.94 -20.06 -2.02
N GLY A 135 -5.45 -19.60 -0.87
CA GLY A 135 -5.93 -19.90 0.48
C GLY A 135 -5.16 -19.04 1.48
N LEU A 136 -5.45 -19.17 2.79
CA LEU A 136 -4.79 -18.36 3.81
C LEU A 136 -3.27 -18.59 3.89
N ARG A 137 -2.80 -19.80 3.56
CA ARG A 137 -1.36 -20.17 3.52
C ARG A 137 -0.96 -20.75 2.17
N ARG A 138 -1.83 -20.65 1.18
CA ARG A 138 -1.60 -21.21 -0.16
C ARG A 138 -1.56 -20.07 -1.16
N ALA A 139 -0.46 -19.95 -1.86
CA ALA A 139 -0.28 -18.99 -2.92
C ALA A 139 -0.09 -19.70 -4.26
N ARG A 140 -0.43 -18.99 -5.33
CA ARG A 140 -0.20 -19.41 -6.72
C ARG A 140 0.50 -18.30 -7.47
N VAL A 141 1.11 -18.66 -8.58
CA VAL A 141 1.86 -17.73 -9.42
C VAL A 141 1.24 -17.70 -10.80
N ALA A 142 0.78 -16.53 -11.21
CA ALA A 142 0.26 -16.30 -12.55
C ALA A 142 1.42 -15.93 -13.49
N VAL A 143 1.69 -16.76 -14.49
CA VAL A 143 2.71 -16.53 -15.53
C VAL A 143 2.03 -16.15 -16.85
N PHE A 144 2.52 -15.10 -17.49
CA PHE A 144 1.98 -14.61 -18.76
C PHE A 144 3.02 -14.72 -19.89
N ALA A 145 2.56 -14.64 -21.15
CA ALA A 145 3.40 -14.81 -22.34
C ALA A 145 4.68 -13.94 -22.36
N PRO A 146 4.63 -12.64 -22.00
CA PRO A 146 5.81 -11.79 -21.98
C PRO A 146 6.90 -12.30 -21.02
N PHE A 147 6.52 -12.91 -19.90
CA PHE A 147 7.48 -13.48 -18.96
C PHE A 147 8.12 -14.75 -19.48
N VAL A 148 7.37 -15.61 -20.18
CA VAL A 148 7.94 -16.79 -20.87
C VAL A 148 8.95 -16.37 -21.93
N LYS A 149 8.65 -15.30 -22.68
CA LYS A 149 9.60 -14.71 -23.64
C LYS A 149 10.85 -14.20 -22.93
N GLN A 150 10.68 -13.47 -21.82
CA GLN A 150 11.79 -12.96 -21.02
C GLN A 150 12.64 -14.11 -20.46
N TRP A 151 12.01 -15.16 -19.93
CA TRP A 151 12.69 -16.35 -19.41
C TRP A 151 13.62 -17.02 -20.44
N ARG A 152 13.19 -17.06 -21.70
CA ARG A 152 13.99 -17.60 -22.80
C ARG A 152 15.09 -16.65 -23.29
N ALA A 153 14.83 -15.34 -23.28
CA ALA A 153 15.75 -14.34 -23.84
C ALA A 153 16.79 -13.80 -22.84
N ASP A 154 16.37 -13.61 -21.58
CA ASP A 154 17.17 -13.09 -20.47
C ASP A 154 16.80 -13.86 -19.20
N ARG A 155 17.39 -15.06 -19.09
CA ARG A 155 17.12 -15.96 -17.98
C ARG A 155 17.49 -15.33 -16.62
N ALA A 156 18.61 -14.60 -16.56
CA ALA A 156 19.08 -13.97 -15.33
C ALA A 156 18.11 -12.87 -14.84
N GLY A 157 17.65 -12.01 -15.75
CA GLY A 157 16.63 -11.02 -15.45
C GLY A 157 15.30 -11.64 -15.01
N ALA A 158 14.88 -12.71 -15.69
CA ALA A 158 13.63 -13.41 -15.32
C ALA A 158 13.71 -14.08 -13.94
N GLU A 159 14.85 -14.70 -13.60
CA GLU A 159 15.09 -15.24 -12.26
C GLU A 159 15.09 -14.15 -11.19
N ALA A 160 15.70 -12.99 -11.46
CA ALA A 160 15.68 -11.84 -10.53
C ALA A 160 14.24 -11.37 -10.22
N VAL A 161 13.35 -11.38 -11.23
CA VAL A 161 11.93 -11.10 -11.05
C VAL A 161 11.24 -12.21 -10.23
N LEU A 162 11.54 -13.48 -10.46
CA LEU A 162 10.98 -14.56 -9.62
C LEU A 162 11.44 -14.46 -8.17
N LEU A 163 12.69 -14.09 -7.91
CA LEU A 163 13.19 -13.89 -6.55
C LEU A 163 12.44 -12.75 -5.84
N HIS A 164 12.08 -11.68 -6.56
CA HIS A 164 11.23 -10.61 -6.05
C HIS A 164 9.83 -11.17 -5.69
N GLU A 165 9.21 -11.94 -6.58
CA GLU A 165 7.90 -12.56 -6.30
C GLU A 165 7.96 -13.59 -5.15
N ILE A 166 9.07 -14.32 -5.00
CA ILE A 166 9.31 -15.23 -3.87
C ILE A 166 9.43 -14.48 -2.56
N ALA A 167 9.99 -13.27 -2.57
CA ALA A 167 10.03 -12.42 -1.38
C ALA A 167 8.60 -12.18 -0.84
N HIS A 168 7.65 -11.84 -1.72
CA HIS A 168 6.24 -11.65 -1.36
C HIS A 168 5.56 -12.92 -0.83
N LEU A 169 5.99 -14.09 -1.29
CA LEU A 169 5.50 -15.38 -0.76
C LEU A 169 5.99 -15.58 0.68
N ARG A 170 7.27 -15.33 0.93
CA ARG A 170 7.93 -15.53 2.23
C ARG A 170 7.46 -14.55 3.31
N THR A 171 6.92 -13.40 2.93
CA THR A 171 6.37 -12.39 3.84
C THR A 171 4.86 -12.51 4.02
N GLY A 172 4.18 -13.35 3.25
CA GLY A 172 2.71 -13.44 3.26
C GLY A 172 2.01 -12.31 2.51
N ASP A 173 2.76 -11.48 1.78
CA ASP A 173 2.24 -10.31 1.08
C ASP A 173 1.21 -10.68 0.01
N HIS A 174 1.24 -11.89 -0.53
CA HIS A 174 0.27 -12.37 -1.53
C HIS A 174 -1.20 -12.28 -1.09
N LEU A 175 -1.49 -12.21 0.22
CA LEU A 175 -2.85 -11.98 0.73
C LEU A 175 -3.34 -10.55 0.51
N LEU A 176 -2.43 -9.57 0.52
CA LEU A 176 -2.72 -8.13 0.50
C LEU A 176 -2.38 -7.53 -0.86
N LEU A 177 -1.22 -7.90 -1.38
CA LEU A 177 -0.67 -7.56 -2.69
C LEU A 177 -1.14 -8.54 -3.77
N GLY A 178 -0.78 -8.23 -5.01
CA GLY A 178 -0.91 -9.15 -6.14
C GLY A 178 -2.15 -8.92 -7.00
N ILE A 179 -2.38 -9.85 -7.92
CA ILE A 179 -3.46 -9.74 -8.91
C ILE A 179 -4.82 -9.77 -8.20
N GLY A 180 -5.74 -8.91 -8.65
CA GLY A 180 -7.06 -8.78 -8.04
C GLY A 180 -7.04 -8.21 -6.63
N SER A 181 -5.97 -7.49 -6.26
CA SER A 181 -5.92 -6.80 -4.97
C SER A 181 -7.05 -5.76 -4.90
N PRO A 182 -7.82 -5.75 -3.81
CA PRO A 182 -8.92 -4.81 -3.60
C PRO A 182 -8.43 -3.35 -3.58
N PHE A 183 -7.18 -3.11 -3.15
CA PHE A 183 -6.57 -1.78 -3.23
C PHE A 183 -6.47 -1.25 -4.65
N VAL A 184 -6.08 -2.09 -5.61
CA VAL A 184 -6.00 -1.67 -7.02
C VAL A 184 -7.40 -1.37 -7.56
N ALA A 185 -8.41 -2.16 -7.16
CA ALA A 185 -9.80 -1.88 -7.51
C ALA A 185 -10.29 -0.55 -6.90
N LEU A 186 -9.93 -0.29 -5.64
CA LEU A 186 -10.20 0.97 -4.94
C LEU A 186 -9.67 2.16 -5.75
N LEU A 187 -8.38 2.16 -6.09
CA LEU A 187 -7.78 3.26 -6.87
C LEU A 187 -8.47 3.49 -8.22
N ASN A 188 -8.87 2.41 -8.89
CA ASN A 188 -9.48 2.48 -10.22
C ASN A 188 -10.91 3.04 -10.21
N VAL A 189 -11.67 2.74 -9.16
CA VAL A 189 -13.10 3.11 -9.06
C VAL A 189 -13.26 4.44 -8.35
N TRP A 190 -12.53 4.62 -7.25
CA TRP A 190 -12.74 5.74 -6.36
C TRP A 190 -12.23 7.06 -6.92
N LEU A 191 -11.10 7.08 -7.61
CA LEU A 191 -10.55 8.32 -8.15
C LEU A 191 -11.53 9.00 -9.16
N PRO A 192 -12.12 8.27 -10.14
CA PRO A 192 -13.18 8.84 -10.96
C PRO A 192 -14.39 9.32 -10.16
N LEU A 193 -14.82 8.58 -9.13
CA LEU A 193 -15.96 8.96 -8.30
C LEU A 193 -15.68 10.23 -7.49
N LEU A 194 -14.49 10.38 -6.92
CA LEU A 194 -14.09 11.60 -6.22
C LEU A 194 -14.03 12.79 -7.19
N LEU A 195 -13.43 12.61 -8.37
CA LEU A 195 -13.30 13.73 -9.31
C LEU A 195 -14.67 14.17 -9.85
N LEU A 196 -15.52 13.21 -10.25
CA LEU A 196 -16.80 13.50 -10.88
C LEU A 196 -17.91 13.85 -9.88
N GLY A 197 -17.92 13.21 -8.71
CA GLY A 197 -18.95 13.42 -7.70
C GLY A 197 -18.53 14.38 -6.58
N GLY A 198 -17.22 14.51 -6.32
CA GLY A 198 -16.69 15.35 -5.26
C GLY A 198 -16.17 16.67 -5.82
N VAL A 199 -15.04 16.65 -6.54
CA VAL A 199 -14.36 17.89 -6.93
C VAL A 199 -15.17 18.71 -7.94
N LEU A 200 -15.67 18.07 -9.01
CA LEU A 200 -16.36 18.80 -10.08
C LEU A 200 -17.63 19.52 -9.60
N PRO A 201 -18.57 18.89 -8.87
CA PRO A 201 -19.78 19.57 -8.40
C PRO A 201 -19.46 20.72 -7.45
N TRP A 202 -18.43 20.57 -6.62
CA TRP A 202 -17.98 21.63 -5.71
C TRP A 202 -17.36 22.81 -6.45
N VAL A 203 -16.58 22.57 -7.51
CA VAL A 203 -16.04 23.65 -8.35
C VAL A 203 -17.17 24.37 -9.08
N VAL A 204 -18.12 23.64 -9.65
CA VAL A 204 -19.28 24.24 -10.33
C VAL A 204 -20.10 25.10 -9.36
N PHE A 205 -20.31 24.62 -8.13
CA PHE A 205 -21.02 25.37 -7.10
C PHE A 205 -20.24 26.60 -6.61
N ALA A 206 -18.92 26.48 -6.43
CA ALA A 206 -18.07 27.60 -6.05
C ALA A 206 -18.04 28.73 -7.10
N LEU A 207 -18.37 28.41 -8.36
CA LEU A 207 -18.50 29.37 -9.45
C LEU A 207 -19.93 29.91 -9.64
N SER A 208 -20.89 29.49 -8.80
CA SER A 208 -22.25 30.01 -8.82
C SER A 208 -22.39 31.28 -7.99
N ASP A 209 -23.43 32.08 -8.27
CA ASP A 209 -23.75 33.31 -7.52
C ASP A 209 -24.43 33.04 -6.16
N GLU A 210 -24.40 31.79 -5.68
CA GLU A 210 -25.01 31.40 -4.42
C GLU A 210 -24.25 31.99 -3.22
N PRO A 211 -24.93 32.66 -2.26
CA PRO A 211 -24.28 33.26 -1.09
C PRO A 211 -23.52 32.26 -0.21
N THR A 212 -23.83 30.97 -0.32
CA THR A 212 -23.15 29.89 0.44
C THR A 212 -21.96 29.29 -0.30
N ALA A 213 -21.73 29.67 -1.56
CA ALA A 213 -20.63 29.17 -2.39
C ALA A 213 -19.26 29.42 -1.77
N TRP A 214 -19.03 30.58 -1.15
CA TRP A 214 -17.74 30.92 -0.56
C TRP A 214 -17.42 30.10 0.71
N VAL A 215 -18.43 29.84 1.56
CA VAL A 215 -18.27 29.00 2.76
C VAL A 215 -17.90 27.58 2.35
N LEU A 216 -18.58 27.07 1.32
CA LEU A 216 -18.30 25.74 0.77
C LEU A 216 -16.97 25.72 0.00
N ALA A 217 -16.56 26.79 -0.68
CA ALA A 217 -15.24 26.88 -1.29
C ALA A 217 -14.10 26.72 -0.27
N GLY A 218 -14.32 27.16 0.98
CA GLY A 218 -13.40 26.92 2.10
C GLY A 218 -13.15 25.44 2.40
N GLN A 219 -14.06 24.52 2.03
CA GLN A 219 -13.88 23.08 2.20
C GLN A 219 -13.13 22.41 1.04
N LEU A 220 -12.98 23.09 -0.10
CA LEU A 220 -12.34 22.53 -1.29
C LEU A 220 -10.90 22.05 -1.02
N PRO A 221 -10.05 22.78 -0.26
CA PRO A 221 -8.72 22.28 0.11
C PRO A 221 -8.74 20.99 0.93
N LEU A 222 -9.71 20.85 1.84
CA LEU A 222 -9.90 19.63 2.64
C LEU A 222 -10.34 18.48 1.74
N LEU A 223 -11.29 18.72 0.84
CA LEU A 223 -11.76 17.73 -0.14
C LEU A 223 -10.62 17.25 -1.07
N VAL A 224 -9.79 18.17 -1.57
CA VAL A 224 -8.66 17.84 -2.45
C VAL A 224 -7.60 17.01 -1.72
N THR A 225 -7.36 17.30 -0.43
CA THR A 225 -6.38 16.58 0.39
C THR A 225 -6.92 15.30 1.02
N GLU A 226 -8.23 15.06 0.96
CA GLU A 226 -8.86 13.83 1.46
C GLU A 226 -8.28 12.58 0.79
N LEU A 227 -8.05 12.65 -0.53
CA LEU A 227 -7.45 11.58 -1.29
C LEU A 227 -6.07 11.17 -0.77
N PRO A 228 -5.05 12.03 -0.82
CA PRO A 228 -3.74 11.67 -0.32
C PRO A 228 -3.81 11.29 1.17
N ARG A 229 -4.68 11.91 1.98
CA ARG A 229 -4.84 11.57 3.39
C ARG A 229 -5.21 10.10 3.61
N GLN A 230 -6.18 9.59 2.86
CA GLN A 230 -6.66 8.22 3.00
C GLN A 230 -5.72 7.19 2.35
N LEU A 231 -5.09 7.55 1.23
CA LEU A 231 -4.25 6.63 0.48
C LEU A 231 -2.80 6.58 0.94
N LEU A 232 -2.29 7.60 1.64
CA LEU A 232 -0.86 7.69 1.93
C LEU A 232 -0.34 6.48 2.70
N LEU A 233 -1.00 6.11 3.81
CA LEU A 233 -0.55 4.98 4.63
C LEU A 233 -0.64 3.62 3.93
N PRO A 234 -1.75 3.26 3.24
CA PRO A 234 -1.77 2.01 2.49
C PRO A 234 -0.75 2.04 1.35
N VAL A 235 -0.62 3.12 0.58
CA VAL A 235 0.38 3.23 -0.49
C VAL A 235 1.79 3.09 0.05
N ALA A 236 2.13 3.75 1.16
CA ALA A 236 3.42 3.61 1.82
C ALA A 236 3.68 2.17 2.27
N ALA A 237 2.65 1.47 2.76
CA ALA A 237 2.75 0.07 3.14
C ALA A 237 3.01 -0.85 1.92
N LEU A 238 2.27 -0.65 0.83
CA LEU A 238 2.46 -1.38 -0.43
C LEU A 238 3.87 -1.14 -0.98
N TRP A 239 4.32 0.11 -1.00
CA TRP A 239 5.66 0.47 -1.46
C TRP A 239 6.74 -0.14 -0.60
N ALA A 240 6.59 -0.11 0.72
CA ALA A 240 7.56 -0.73 1.62
C ALA A 240 7.69 -2.24 1.37
N ALA A 241 6.58 -2.94 1.08
CA ALA A 241 6.61 -4.35 0.73
C ALA A 241 7.27 -4.63 -0.63
N GLU A 242 6.97 -3.84 -1.67
CA GLU A 242 7.61 -3.95 -2.99
C GLU A 242 9.12 -3.67 -2.92
N LEU A 243 9.54 -2.65 -2.17
CA LEU A 243 10.96 -2.35 -2.00
C LEU A 243 11.66 -3.38 -1.11
N ALA A 244 10.97 -3.97 -0.13
CA ALA A 244 11.49 -5.10 0.63
C ALA A 244 11.75 -6.31 -0.27
N ALA A 245 10.86 -6.58 -1.23
CA ALA A 245 11.03 -7.63 -2.22
C ALA A 245 12.21 -7.34 -3.17
N ASP A 246 12.36 -6.10 -3.62
CA ASP A 246 13.56 -5.67 -4.36
C ASP A 246 14.84 -5.88 -3.55
N ARG A 247 14.82 -5.51 -2.27
CA ARG A 247 15.95 -5.67 -1.36
C ARG A 247 16.30 -7.15 -1.12
N HIS A 248 15.31 -8.04 -1.11
CA HIS A 248 15.55 -9.47 -1.06
C HIS A 248 16.36 -9.94 -2.28
N THR A 249 15.93 -9.58 -3.48
CA THR A 249 16.65 -9.89 -4.72
C THR A 249 18.07 -9.33 -4.72
N ALA A 250 18.26 -8.10 -4.22
CA ALA A 250 19.58 -7.48 -4.09
C ALA A 250 20.53 -8.28 -3.19
N ARG A 251 20.04 -8.78 -2.05
CA ARG A 251 20.85 -9.59 -1.11
C ARG A 251 21.28 -10.93 -1.70
N LEU A 252 20.52 -11.44 -2.67
CA LEU A 252 20.89 -12.64 -3.44
C LEU A 252 21.85 -12.35 -4.61
N GLY A 253 22.42 -11.14 -4.68
CA GLY A 253 23.39 -10.76 -5.70
C GLY A 253 22.77 -10.50 -7.08
N ARG A 254 21.45 -10.27 -7.14
CA ARG A 254 20.69 -10.10 -8.40
C ARG A 254 20.22 -8.66 -8.64
N SER A 255 20.88 -7.67 -8.02
CA SER A 255 20.52 -6.25 -8.16
C SER A 255 20.59 -5.78 -9.62
N ASP A 256 21.70 -6.05 -10.31
CA ASP A 256 21.93 -5.54 -11.67
C ASP A 256 20.95 -6.15 -12.67
N ASP A 257 20.65 -7.45 -12.52
CA ASP A 257 19.67 -8.16 -13.32
C ASP A 257 18.27 -7.55 -13.14
N LEU A 258 17.86 -7.26 -11.89
CA LEU A 258 16.57 -6.62 -11.64
C LEU A 258 16.54 -5.17 -12.13
N ILE A 259 17.59 -4.38 -11.94
CA ILE A 259 17.69 -3.00 -12.47
C ILE A 259 17.54 -2.99 -13.98
N ARG A 260 18.21 -3.91 -14.68
CA ARG A 260 18.13 -4.06 -16.14
C ARG A 260 16.70 -4.32 -16.59
N VAL A 261 15.98 -5.23 -15.91
CA VAL A 261 14.58 -5.53 -16.19
C VAL A 261 13.68 -4.32 -15.92
N LEU A 262 13.92 -3.56 -14.84
CA LEU A 262 13.15 -2.35 -14.54
C LEU A 262 13.35 -1.24 -15.60
N GLN A 263 14.55 -1.11 -16.16
CA GLN A 263 14.88 -0.14 -17.21
C GLN A 263 14.29 -0.53 -18.57
N HIS A 264 14.36 -1.81 -18.92
CA HIS A 264 13.87 -2.36 -20.19
C HIS A 264 12.43 -2.86 -20.08
N GLY A 265 11.75 -2.54 -18.97
CA GLY A 265 10.47 -3.12 -18.59
C GLY A 265 9.54 -3.18 -19.77
N VAL A 266 8.83 -4.31 -19.91
CA VAL A 266 7.92 -4.57 -21.03
C VAL A 266 7.10 -3.31 -21.23
N SER A 267 7.32 -2.63 -22.37
CA SER A 267 6.66 -1.39 -22.73
C SER A 267 5.19 -1.70 -23.01
N THR A 268 4.43 -2.00 -21.96
CA THR A 268 2.99 -2.06 -22.04
C THR A 268 2.59 -0.64 -22.39
N ARG A 269 2.12 -0.43 -23.64
CA ARG A 269 1.44 0.80 -24.07
C ARG A 269 0.28 1.04 -23.12
N THR A 270 0.56 1.68 -22.01
CA THR A 270 -0.41 1.95 -20.94
C THR A 270 -0.76 3.42 -21.05
N GLY A 271 -2.07 3.70 -21.07
CA GLY A 271 -2.57 5.08 -21.07
C GLY A 271 -2.04 5.87 -19.87
N ARG A 272 -2.03 7.20 -19.96
CA ARG A 272 -1.56 8.09 -18.88
C ARG A 272 -2.24 7.77 -17.53
N TYR A 273 -3.54 7.51 -17.53
CA TYR A 273 -4.32 7.10 -16.34
C TYR A 273 -3.79 5.80 -15.72
N GLN A 274 -3.54 4.78 -16.52
CA GLN A 274 -3.03 3.50 -16.04
C GLN A 274 -1.60 3.61 -15.50
N ARG A 275 -0.77 4.48 -16.07
CA ARG A 275 0.56 4.79 -15.50
C ARG A 275 0.46 5.45 -14.13
N MET A 276 -0.48 6.36 -13.93
CA MET A 276 -0.73 6.99 -12.64
C MET A 276 -1.16 5.96 -11.58
N LEU A 277 -2.10 5.07 -11.92
CA LEU A 277 -2.55 3.99 -11.04
C LEU A 277 -1.43 2.98 -10.72
N LEU A 278 -0.58 2.68 -11.70
CA LEU A 278 0.62 1.87 -11.49
C LEU A 278 1.60 2.56 -10.55
N GLY A 279 1.75 3.88 -10.65
CA GLY A 279 2.58 4.67 -9.74
C GLY A 279 2.10 4.66 -8.29
N MET A 280 0.81 4.43 -8.04
CA MET A 280 0.29 4.29 -6.67
C MET A 280 0.46 2.87 -6.12
N SER A 281 0.51 1.84 -6.97
CA SER A 281 0.67 0.44 -6.54
C SER A 281 2.12 -0.04 -6.53
N HIS A 282 3.02 0.63 -7.24
CA HIS A 282 4.44 0.33 -7.28
C HIS A 282 5.28 1.58 -6.98
N PRO A 283 6.37 1.47 -6.22
CA PRO A 283 7.28 2.59 -5.97
C PRO A 283 7.87 3.14 -7.28
N PRO A 284 8.18 4.44 -7.35
CA PRO A 284 8.85 5.04 -8.49
C PRO A 284 10.17 4.31 -8.83
N PRO A 285 10.53 4.13 -10.12
CA PRO A 285 11.74 3.39 -10.50
C PRO A 285 13.04 3.90 -9.87
N GLY A 286 13.15 5.22 -9.64
CA GLY A 286 14.29 5.82 -8.94
C GLY A 286 14.42 5.33 -7.50
N MET A 287 13.31 5.20 -6.78
CA MET A 287 13.26 4.67 -5.41
C MET A 287 13.64 3.19 -5.37
N ARG A 288 13.10 2.39 -6.30
CA ARG A 288 13.46 0.97 -6.47
C ARG A 288 14.96 0.80 -6.70
N ARG A 289 15.52 1.56 -7.65
CA ARG A 289 16.96 1.58 -7.94
C ARG A 289 17.79 1.99 -6.73
N ALA A 290 17.37 3.01 -5.98
CA ALA A 290 18.07 3.45 -4.78
C ALA A 290 18.13 2.34 -3.71
N VAL A 291 17.05 1.59 -3.52
CA VAL A 291 17.03 0.45 -2.57
C VAL A 291 17.90 -0.72 -3.03
N LEU A 292 17.91 -1.01 -4.34
CA LEU A 292 18.76 -2.06 -4.91
C LEU A 292 20.26 -1.76 -4.75
N LEU A 293 20.64 -0.48 -4.72
CA LEU A 293 22.02 0.01 -4.57
C LEU A 293 22.40 0.39 -3.12
N GLY A 294 21.42 0.67 -2.25
CA GLY A 294 21.60 1.47 -1.02
C GLY A 294 22.27 0.80 0.18
N GLY A 295 22.78 -0.44 0.05
CA GLY A 295 23.46 -1.14 1.15
C GLY A 295 22.68 -1.09 2.48
N ARG A 296 23.37 -0.81 3.59
CA ARG A 296 22.77 -0.70 4.94
C ARG A 296 21.79 0.47 5.11
N TRP A 297 22.01 1.57 4.38
CA TRP A 297 21.14 2.75 4.47
C TRP A 297 19.81 2.51 3.77
N GLY A 298 19.79 1.67 2.74
CA GLY A 298 18.55 1.15 2.15
C GLY A 298 17.71 0.41 3.20
N ASP A 299 18.32 -0.41 4.05
CA ASP A 299 17.59 -1.13 5.11
C ASP A 299 17.02 -0.19 6.18
N VAL A 300 17.76 0.84 6.59
CA VAL A 300 17.26 1.90 7.49
C VAL A 300 16.05 2.60 6.87
N ALA A 301 16.16 3.02 5.60
CA ALA A 301 15.10 3.73 4.90
C ALA A 301 13.83 2.88 4.76
N LEU A 302 13.97 1.57 4.52
CA LEU A 302 12.82 0.65 4.45
C LEU A 302 12.12 0.47 5.79
N LEU A 303 12.88 0.36 6.89
CA LEU A 303 12.33 0.20 8.23
C LEU A 303 11.65 1.48 8.73
N ALA A 304 12.24 2.64 8.44
CA ALA A 304 11.70 3.93 8.84
C ALA A 304 10.61 4.44 7.89
N GLY A 305 10.55 3.98 6.65
CA GLY A 305 9.70 4.53 5.60
C GLY A 305 8.21 4.54 5.94
N TRP A 306 7.69 3.44 6.50
CA TRP A 306 6.27 3.39 6.89
C TRP A 306 5.95 4.29 8.10
N PRO A 307 6.67 4.24 9.24
CA PRO A 307 6.44 5.18 10.33
C PRO A 307 6.57 6.66 9.90
N LEU A 308 7.56 7.01 9.07
CA LEU A 308 7.74 8.38 8.57
C LEU A 308 6.58 8.85 7.68
N SER A 309 5.80 7.93 7.09
CA SER A 309 4.60 8.30 6.34
C SER A 309 3.52 8.94 7.22
N LEU A 310 3.53 8.73 8.55
CA LEU A 310 2.62 9.41 9.49
C LEU A 310 2.94 10.90 9.62
N ILE A 311 4.23 11.28 9.48
CA ILE A 311 4.62 12.70 9.46
C ILE A 311 4.18 13.33 8.14
N LEU A 312 4.39 12.63 7.04
CA LEU A 312 3.91 13.08 5.74
C LEU A 312 2.37 13.20 5.74
N LEU A 313 1.65 12.34 6.46
CA LEU A 313 0.21 12.43 6.63
C LEU A 313 -0.19 13.71 7.36
N LEU A 314 0.51 14.06 8.45
CA LEU A 314 0.30 15.33 9.14
C LEU A 314 0.53 16.53 8.21
N VAL A 315 1.60 16.49 7.40
CA VAL A 315 1.86 17.55 6.41
C VAL A 315 0.71 17.66 5.40
N VAL A 316 0.21 16.54 4.87
CA VAL A 316 -0.95 16.53 3.95
C VAL A 316 -2.19 17.14 4.60
N ILE A 317 -2.45 16.81 5.88
CA ILE A 317 -3.56 17.39 6.64
C ILE A 317 -3.41 18.91 6.76
N LEU A 318 -2.20 19.40 7.10
CA LEU A 318 -1.95 20.84 7.24
C LEU A 318 -2.04 21.58 5.90
N VAL A 319 -1.59 20.97 4.81
CA VAL A 319 -1.73 21.52 3.44
C VAL A 319 -3.20 21.71 3.06
N GLY A 320 -4.10 20.87 3.57
CA GLY A 320 -5.55 21.06 3.38
C GLY A 320 -6.15 22.05 4.36
N ALA A 321 -5.81 21.93 5.64
CA ALA A 321 -6.42 22.70 6.72
C ALA A 321 -6.07 24.19 6.70
N VAL A 322 -4.80 24.53 6.44
CA VAL A 322 -4.34 25.93 6.47
C VAL A 322 -5.04 26.79 5.42
N PRO A 323 -5.10 26.41 4.12
CA PRO A 323 -5.87 27.16 3.14
C PRO A 323 -7.37 27.22 3.48
N ALA A 324 -7.95 26.14 4.01
CA ALA A 324 -9.34 26.11 4.43
C ALA A 324 -9.62 27.18 5.51
N TRP A 325 -8.78 27.24 6.56
CA TRP A 325 -8.89 28.24 7.62
C TRP A 325 -8.73 29.68 7.12
N LEU A 326 -7.79 29.91 6.21
CA LEU A 326 -7.62 31.24 5.59
C LEU A 326 -8.86 31.66 4.81
N LEU A 327 -9.48 30.74 4.05
CA LEU A 327 -10.68 31.02 3.26
C LEU A 327 -11.91 31.33 4.12
N ILE A 328 -11.98 30.81 5.35
CA ILE A 328 -13.08 31.10 6.30
C ILE A 328 -12.73 32.21 7.30
N GLY A 329 -11.66 32.98 7.07
CA GLY A 329 -11.31 34.15 7.87
C GLY A 329 -10.62 33.87 9.21
N GLN A 330 -10.08 32.67 9.43
CA GLN A 330 -9.41 32.26 10.67
C GLN A 330 -7.90 32.57 10.69
N ALA A 331 -7.45 33.56 9.91
CA ALA A 331 -6.03 33.91 9.83
C ALA A 331 -5.39 34.32 11.19
N PRO A 332 -6.05 35.08 12.08
CA PRO A 332 -5.43 35.51 13.35
C PRO A 332 -5.06 34.36 14.30
N THR A 333 -5.79 33.23 14.22
CA THR A 333 -5.65 32.06 15.10
C THR A 333 -4.96 30.89 14.39
N LEU A 334 -4.43 31.10 13.17
CA LEU A 334 -3.92 30.05 12.31
C LEU A 334 -2.84 29.19 12.95
N LEU A 335 -1.86 29.82 13.60
CA LEU A 335 -0.76 29.11 14.26
C LEU A 335 -1.25 28.28 15.45
N GLU A 336 -2.10 28.86 16.29
CA GLU A 336 -2.68 28.19 17.45
C GLU A 336 -3.54 26.98 17.02
N GLN A 337 -4.37 27.16 15.99
CA GLN A 337 -5.18 26.08 15.41
C GLN A 337 -4.31 24.99 14.78
N ALA A 338 -3.25 25.37 14.05
CA ALA A 338 -2.31 24.41 13.46
C ALA A 338 -1.61 23.58 14.54
N MET A 339 -1.12 24.21 15.61
CA MET A 339 -0.47 23.53 16.72
C MET A 339 -1.44 22.61 17.48
N THR A 340 -2.62 23.14 17.86
CA THR A 340 -3.65 22.39 18.59
C THR A 340 -4.12 21.17 17.80
N ASN A 341 -4.41 21.33 16.51
CA ASN A 341 -4.88 20.24 15.66
C ASN A 341 -3.77 19.24 15.35
N SER A 342 -2.51 19.68 15.23
CA SER A 342 -1.36 18.78 15.11
C SER A 342 -1.18 17.94 16.36
N GLY A 343 -1.28 18.55 17.55
CA GLY A 343 -1.20 17.83 18.82
C GLY A 343 -2.34 16.84 19.02
N GLY A 344 -3.57 17.22 18.65
CA GLY A 344 -4.72 16.32 18.60
C GLY A 344 -4.46 15.12 17.68
N PHE A 345 -4.05 15.37 16.42
CA PHE A 345 -3.72 14.32 15.47
C PHE A 345 -2.61 13.38 15.96
N LEU A 346 -1.55 13.91 16.57
CA LEU A 346 -0.45 13.10 17.08
C LEU A 346 -0.90 12.19 18.23
N ARG A 347 -1.75 12.68 19.14
CA ARG A 347 -2.35 11.86 20.19
C ARG A 347 -3.28 10.79 19.62
N ASP A 348 -4.16 11.15 18.69
CA ASP A 348 -5.10 10.22 18.07
C ASP A 348 -4.40 9.17 17.19
N SER A 349 -3.26 9.53 16.59
CA SER A 349 -2.43 8.63 15.80
C SER A 349 -1.50 7.76 16.65
N ALA A 350 -1.46 7.89 17.98
CA ALA A 350 -0.70 7.00 18.86
C ALA A 350 -1.06 5.52 18.64
N ARG A 351 -2.32 5.24 18.27
CA ARG A 351 -2.82 3.91 17.88
C ARG A 351 -2.14 3.33 16.63
N LEU A 352 -1.44 4.14 15.84
CA LEU A 352 -0.63 3.72 14.69
C LEU A 352 0.87 3.69 15.05
N TRP A 353 1.36 4.72 15.74
CA TRP A 353 2.77 4.83 16.16
C TRP A 353 3.19 3.71 17.10
N VAL A 354 2.42 3.45 18.16
CA VAL A 354 2.79 2.47 19.20
C VAL A 354 2.90 1.06 18.63
N PRO A 355 1.92 0.53 17.87
CA PRO A 355 2.05 -0.78 17.24
C PRO A 355 3.24 -0.87 16.28
N ALA A 356 3.56 0.19 15.54
CA ALA A 356 4.71 0.21 14.64
C ALA A 356 6.06 0.14 15.38
N ILE A 357 6.20 0.89 16.47
CA ILE A 357 7.39 0.88 17.34
C ILE A 357 7.54 -0.50 17.99
N VAL A 358 6.46 -1.05 18.54
CA VAL A 358 6.44 -2.39 19.15
C VAL A 358 6.80 -3.45 18.12
N LEU A 359 6.20 -3.38 16.93
CA LEU A 359 6.50 -4.30 15.85
C LEU A 359 7.98 -4.24 15.48
N LEU A 360 8.56 -3.05 15.28
CA LEU A 360 10.00 -2.88 15.01
C LEU A 360 10.87 -3.49 16.11
N ALA A 361 10.54 -3.23 17.37
CA ALA A 361 11.32 -3.73 18.50
C ALA A 361 11.29 -5.26 18.63
N LEU A 362 10.12 -5.88 18.37
CA LEU A 362 9.92 -7.32 18.50
C LEU A 362 10.24 -8.11 17.22
N TRP A 363 10.33 -7.44 16.06
CA TRP A 363 10.51 -8.09 14.78
C TRP A 363 11.74 -9.00 14.66
N PRO A 364 12.90 -8.71 15.28
CA PRO A 364 14.05 -9.62 15.24
C PRO A 364 13.77 -11.03 15.79
N VAL A 365 12.75 -11.16 16.65
CA VAL A 365 12.25 -12.44 17.16
C VAL A 365 11.10 -12.94 16.29
N LEU A 366 10.09 -12.09 16.06
CA LEU A 366 8.86 -12.46 15.35
C LEU A 366 9.08 -12.81 13.88
N GLY A 367 9.99 -12.11 13.19
CA GLY A 367 10.22 -12.26 11.76
C GLY A 367 10.64 -13.67 11.35
N ARG A 368 11.35 -14.39 12.21
CA ARG A 368 11.73 -15.80 11.96
C ARG A 368 10.53 -16.72 11.99
N ALA A 369 9.70 -16.63 13.03
CA ALA A 369 8.47 -17.38 13.15
C ALA A 369 7.48 -17.03 12.02
N TRP A 370 7.41 -15.74 11.68
CA TRP A 370 6.61 -15.23 10.57
C TRP A 370 7.02 -15.84 9.23
N THR A 371 8.30 -15.76 8.87
CA THR A 371 8.79 -16.35 7.62
C THR A 371 8.58 -17.85 7.60
N ALA A 372 8.89 -18.57 8.69
CA ALA A 372 8.66 -20.02 8.77
C ALA A 372 7.18 -20.38 8.62
N TRP A 373 6.27 -19.57 9.18
CA TRP A 373 4.84 -19.73 9.02
C TRP A 373 4.39 -19.63 7.55
N TRP A 374 4.98 -18.71 6.79
CA TRP A 374 4.61 -18.49 5.39
C TRP A 374 5.31 -19.40 4.39
N SER A 375 6.61 -19.66 4.56
CA SER A 375 7.38 -20.49 3.64
C SER A 375 7.28 -21.98 3.96
N GLY A 376 6.90 -22.34 5.18
CA GLY A 376 6.99 -23.73 5.68
C GLY A 376 8.43 -24.22 5.87
N ALA A 377 9.43 -23.37 5.62
CA ALA A 377 10.84 -23.71 5.74
C ALA A 377 11.43 -23.09 7.02
N THR A 378 12.12 -23.90 7.81
CA THR A 378 12.95 -23.40 8.93
C THR A 378 14.15 -22.66 8.34
N THR A 379 14.19 -21.34 8.52
CA THR A 379 15.32 -20.51 8.06
C THR A 379 16.52 -20.76 8.97
N ALA A 380 17.55 -21.46 8.46
CA ALA A 380 18.79 -21.65 9.18
C ALA A 380 19.64 -20.35 9.15
N GLY A 381 20.15 -19.95 10.31
CA GLY A 381 21.51 -19.44 10.42
C GLY A 381 21.78 -17.93 10.40
N VAL A 382 21.14 -17.09 9.57
CA VAL A 382 21.52 -15.66 9.53
C VAL A 382 20.58 -14.79 10.37
N GLY A 383 21.17 -14.07 11.32
CA GLY A 383 20.42 -13.23 12.26
C GLY A 383 19.77 -12.02 11.59
N ILE A 384 18.50 -11.77 11.93
CA ILE A 384 17.88 -10.46 11.68
C ILE A 384 18.74 -9.41 12.40
N PRO A 385 19.13 -8.29 11.75
CA PRO A 385 20.04 -7.30 12.33
C PRO A 385 19.39 -6.56 13.51
N THR A 386 19.38 -7.19 14.68
CA THR A 386 18.60 -6.78 15.86
C THR A 386 18.91 -5.34 16.27
N ARG A 387 20.19 -4.96 16.25
CA ARG A 387 20.63 -3.59 16.57
C ARG A 387 20.02 -2.54 15.64
N LEU A 388 19.88 -2.85 14.35
CA LEU A 388 19.30 -1.94 13.37
C LEU A 388 17.81 -1.72 13.66
N TYR A 389 17.07 -2.79 13.94
CA TYR A 389 15.65 -2.71 14.30
C TYR A 389 15.42 -1.90 15.57
N LEU A 390 16.18 -2.17 16.62
CA LEU A 390 16.09 -1.43 17.89
C LEU A 390 16.48 0.04 17.72
N ALA A 391 17.51 0.33 16.93
CA ALA A 391 17.90 1.72 16.64
C ALA A 391 16.80 2.47 15.88
N VAL A 392 16.19 1.86 14.86
CA VAL A 392 15.07 2.48 14.14
C VAL A 392 13.85 2.65 15.06
N ALA A 393 13.51 1.64 15.87
CA ALA A 393 12.42 1.74 16.84
C ALA A 393 12.63 2.89 17.83
N ALA A 394 13.83 3.02 18.39
CA ALA A 394 14.19 4.10 19.30
C ALA A 394 14.10 5.48 18.62
N THR A 395 14.61 5.62 17.40
CA THR A 395 14.51 6.87 16.63
C THR A 395 13.05 7.25 16.36
N VAL A 396 12.22 6.30 15.95
CA VAL A 396 10.78 6.51 15.70
C VAL A 396 10.07 6.93 17.00
N LEU A 397 10.41 6.29 18.13
CA LEU A 397 9.87 6.63 19.45
C LEU A 397 10.25 8.05 19.89
N VAL A 398 11.54 8.42 19.78
CA VAL A 398 12.03 9.76 20.13
C VAL A 398 11.40 10.83 19.26
N LEU A 399 11.26 10.56 17.95
CA LEU A 399 10.61 11.45 17.01
C LEU A 399 9.14 11.67 17.37
N PHE A 400 8.41 10.60 17.63
CA PHE A 400 7.02 10.68 18.08
C PHE A 400 6.86 11.46 19.39
N GLY A 401 7.66 11.12 20.40
CA GLY A 401 7.64 11.80 21.71
C GLY A 401 7.97 13.29 21.61
N SER A 402 8.96 13.65 20.79
CA SER A 402 9.32 15.05 20.52
C SER A 402 8.17 15.82 19.86
N LEU A 403 7.53 15.22 18.84
CA LEU A 403 6.40 15.86 18.14
C LEU A 403 5.21 16.07 19.08
N VAL A 404 4.88 15.09 19.93
CA VAL A 404 3.81 15.22 20.94
C VAL A 404 4.14 16.33 21.94
N THR A 405 5.40 16.41 22.40
CA THR A 405 5.82 17.42 23.39
C THR A 405 5.80 18.83 22.83
N VAL A 406 6.19 19.02 21.57
CA VAL A 406 6.21 20.34 20.91
C VAL A 406 4.79 20.87 20.63
N THR A 407 3.81 19.97 20.52
CA THR A 407 2.41 20.31 20.16
C THR A 407 1.44 20.24 21.33
N ALA A 408 1.93 19.92 22.53
CA ALA A 408 1.21 20.01 23.80
C ALA A 408 1.44 21.39 24.42
#